data_AF-A0AA43LH27-F1
#
_entry.id   AF-A0AA43LH27-F1
#
_cell.length_a   1.000
_cell.length_b   1.000
_cell.length_c   1.000
_cell.angle_alpha   90.00
_cell.angle_beta   90.00
_cell.angle_gamma   90.00
#
_symmetry.space_group_name_H-M   'P 1'
#
loop_
_entity.id
_entity.type
_entity.pdbx_description
1 polymer ?
#
loop_
_entity_poly.entity_id
_entity_poly.type
_entity_poly.pdbx_seq_one_letter_code
_entity_poly.pdbx_strand_id
1 'polypeptide(L)'
;MKSKLTALLCFFTLLQATAQTGYKIELSVPEQKEQIVYFASYWDGKPYVKDSVRLSGKGVGTISADEDLPDGQYLIYMKPDIVLDLLLSGDKKDIKINIPHNLQKCTIEGSNDTRLLWQYAADLQKDKEDLDQLKQLLEDSALSDNKRKELSLKYNRLFDKIISHTYSDIDTHKGTWFATYLQGLQSVQPPHIPPKSREEAIANEVYLKDHYFDNLSLTDPRFWETSFFSLLIDDYFNNIIRHDPDSLANAASRLVAMTQGNELCFNKMLMRLFNNAAHSKVMGMENTWAKLAEDYIFEKDIAWIDSTQRENIQAEYAKIQYNRIGMLAHDLTLDLLDGGQTSIYGVDANYMVLYFYDPTCGHCSIEAPLLHDEFYKKYKSTGVEVMAINVNHDKTIWEDFVERKKLTDWINCADVDYKSQYWMFYDVSGTPMLYLLDKERKIIAKKITEKQLIDIMENIYSGN
;
A
#
# COMPACT_ATOMS: atom_id res chain seq x y z
N MET A 1 -1.38 53.08 67.03
CA MET A 1 -1.27 51.62 67.27
C MET A 1 -1.89 50.86 66.10
N LYS A 2 -1.07 50.12 65.36
CA LYS A 2 -1.32 49.04 64.36
C LYS A 2 -0.07 49.02 63.45
N SER A 3 0.97 48.29 63.88
CA SER A 3 1.31 46.93 63.44
C SER A 3 1.93 46.90 62.03
N LYS A 4 3.27 46.78 61.98
CA LYS A 4 4.04 46.34 60.80
C LYS A 4 4.49 44.91 61.10
N LEU A 5 3.98 43.95 60.34
CA LEU A 5 4.41 42.55 60.37
C LEU A 5 5.11 42.25 59.05
N THR A 6 6.41 41.97 59.11
CA THR A 6 7.24 41.59 57.97
C THR A 6 7.06 40.09 57.74
N ALA A 7 6.49 39.70 56.61
CA ALA A 7 6.29 38.29 56.23
C ALA A 7 7.53 37.72 55.54
N LEU A 8 7.95 36.56 56.02
CA LEU A 8 9.06 35.74 55.53
C LEU A 8 8.62 35.03 54.23
N LEU A 9 9.32 35.26 53.11
CA LEU A 9 9.10 34.54 51.84
C LEU A 9 9.88 33.22 51.86
N CYS A 10 9.19 32.08 51.91
CA CYS A 10 9.78 30.78 51.63
C CYS A 10 9.84 30.55 50.11
N PHE A 11 11.06 30.44 49.56
CA PHE A 11 11.32 30.01 48.19
C PHE A 11 11.11 28.50 48.09
N PHE A 12 10.05 28.06 47.40
CA PHE A 12 9.97 26.69 46.87
C PHE A 12 10.63 26.69 45.49
N THR A 13 11.86 26.20 45.40
CA THR A 13 12.48 25.87 44.11
C THR A 13 11.85 24.59 43.58
N LEU A 14 10.93 24.71 42.62
CA LEU A 14 10.57 23.61 41.74
C LEU A 14 11.81 23.22 40.92
N LEU A 15 12.43 22.07 41.22
CA LEU A 15 13.28 21.40 40.25
C LEU A 15 12.39 20.96 39.09
N GLN A 16 12.45 21.69 37.97
CA GLN A 16 12.02 21.14 36.70
C GLN A 16 13.02 20.04 36.33
N ALA A 17 12.58 18.79 36.35
CA ALA A 17 13.32 17.70 35.74
C ALA A 17 13.38 17.98 34.25
N THR A 18 14.54 18.41 33.76
CA THR A 18 14.81 18.44 32.32
C THR A 18 14.84 17.00 31.83
N ALA A 19 13.91 16.64 30.93
CA ALA A 19 14.00 15.39 30.21
C ALA A 19 15.38 15.32 29.55
N GLN A 20 16.13 14.26 29.84
CA GLN A 20 17.41 14.02 29.21
C GLN A 20 17.11 13.48 27.82
N THR A 21 17.22 14.33 26.80
CA THR A 21 17.04 13.93 25.41
C THR A 21 18.23 13.09 24.95
N GLY A 22 17.99 12.15 24.04
CA GLY A 22 19.00 11.28 23.44
C GLY A 22 18.92 9.82 23.86
N TYR A 23 19.78 9.00 23.26
CA TYR A 23 19.91 7.59 23.60
C TYR A 23 21.38 7.18 23.76
N LYS A 24 21.61 6.14 24.55
CA LYS A 24 22.93 5.54 24.74
C LYS A 24 22.81 4.02 24.81
N ILE A 25 23.40 3.34 23.84
CA ILE A 25 23.45 1.88 23.75
C ILE A 25 24.89 1.44 23.98
N GLU A 26 25.15 0.83 25.13
CA GLU A 26 26.44 0.24 25.48
C GLU A 26 26.43 -1.25 25.12
N LEU A 27 27.40 -1.68 24.32
CA LEU A 27 27.53 -3.04 23.82
C LEU A 27 28.75 -3.71 24.41
N SER A 28 28.59 -4.94 24.88
CA SER A 28 29.66 -5.85 25.29
C SER A 28 29.53 -7.16 24.52
N VAL A 29 30.44 -7.38 23.56
CA VAL A 29 30.46 -8.54 22.66
C VAL A 29 31.89 -9.11 22.60
N PRO A 30 32.35 -9.84 23.63
CA PRO A 30 33.75 -10.23 23.79
C PRO A 30 34.35 -11.03 22.62
N GLU A 31 33.51 -11.74 21.86
CA GLU A 31 33.90 -12.56 20.72
C GLU A 31 34.05 -11.77 19.41
N GLN A 32 33.53 -10.53 19.34
CA GLN A 32 33.51 -9.70 18.11
C GLN A 32 34.48 -8.51 18.22
N LYS A 33 35.70 -8.75 18.69
CA LYS A 33 36.72 -7.70 18.88
C LYS A 33 37.03 -6.98 17.57
N GLU A 34 37.17 -5.66 17.62
CA GLU A 34 37.53 -4.81 16.47
C GLU A 34 36.54 -4.82 15.29
N GLN A 35 35.39 -5.49 15.44
CA GLN A 35 34.33 -5.56 14.44
C GLN A 35 33.42 -4.33 14.49
N ILE A 36 32.75 -4.05 13.38
CA ILE A 36 31.72 -3.01 13.29
C ILE A 36 30.37 -3.65 13.63
N VAL A 37 29.66 -3.01 14.56
CA VAL A 37 28.27 -3.30 14.88
C VAL A 37 27.40 -2.18 14.34
N TYR A 38 26.28 -2.53 13.72
CA TYR A 38 25.31 -1.60 13.17
C TYR A 38 24.07 -1.57 14.04
N PHE A 39 23.56 -0.36 14.29
CA PHE A 39 22.26 -0.13 14.89
C PHE A 39 21.32 0.38 13.78
N ALA A 40 20.19 -0.29 13.62
CA ALA A 40 19.26 0.01 12.53
C ALA A 40 17.82 0.14 13.04
N SER A 41 17.06 0.99 12.37
CA SER A 41 15.60 1.11 12.48
C SER A 41 14.94 0.45 11.27
N TYR A 42 13.61 0.42 11.24
CA TYR A 42 12.87 0.02 10.05
C TYR A 42 12.31 1.24 9.32
N TRP A 43 12.42 1.24 8.01
CA TRP A 43 11.72 2.15 7.13
C TRP A 43 11.00 1.33 6.06
N ASP A 44 9.68 1.43 6.03
CA ASP A 44 8.82 0.66 5.15
C ASP A 44 9.07 -0.86 5.20
N GLY A 45 9.18 -1.39 6.42
CA GLY A 45 9.49 -2.81 6.69
C GLY A 45 10.94 -3.22 6.41
N LYS A 46 11.80 -2.33 5.88
CA LYS A 46 13.18 -2.63 5.54
C LYS A 46 14.17 -2.04 6.55
N PRO A 47 15.24 -2.76 6.92
CA PRO A 47 16.21 -2.24 7.86
C PRO A 47 17.01 -1.08 7.25
N TYR A 48 17.17 0.00 8.02
CA TYR A 48 17.95 1.18 7.67
C TYR A 48 18.95 1.49 8.78
N VAL A 49 20.24 1.52 8.44
CA VAL A 49 21.31 1.80 9.40
C VAL A 49 21.18 3.23 9.91
N LYS A 50 21.02 3.37 11.23
CA LYS A 50 20.99 4.63 11.95
C LYS A 50 22.39 5.06 12.36
N ASP A 51 23.17 4.12 12.89
CA ASP A 51 24.52 4.38 13.38
C ASP A 51 25.35 3.09 13.38
N SER A 52 26.66 3.22 13.62
CA SER A 52 27.56 2.10 13.76
C SER A 52 28.68 2.41 14.76
N VAL A 53 29.18 1.37 15.44
CA VAL A 53 30.35 1.50 16.31
C VAL A 53 31.34 0.39 16.01
N ARG A 54 32.63 0.73 16.00
CA ARG A 54 33.70 -0.25 16.02
C ARG A 54 33.98 -0.68 17.46
N LEU A 55 33.83 -1.96 17.76
CA LEU A 55 34.11 -2.52 19.07
C LEU A 55 35.61 -2.45 19.36
N SER A 56 35.96 -2.18 20.62
CA SER A 56 37.36 -2.20 21.09
C SER A 56 37.95 -3.62 21.08
N GLY A 57 39.26 -3.74 21.37
CA GLY A 57 39.93 -5.02 21.58
C GLY A 57 39.39 -5.86 22.75
N LYS A 58 38.49 -5.31 23.56
CA LYS A 58 37.72 -6.05 24.59
C LYS A 58 36.30 -6.41 24.14
N GLY A 59 35.91 -6.09 22.91
CA GLY A 59 34.57 -6.31 22.40
C GLY A 59 33.54 -5.29 22.89
N VAL A 60 33.97 -4.15 23.43
CA VAL A 60 33.07 -3.12 24.00
C VAL A 60 32.95 -1.92 23.06
N GLY A 61 31.74 -1.39 22.90
CA GLY A 61 31.46 -0.17 22.13
C GLY A 61 30.24 0.59 22.67
N THR A 62 30.09 1.84 22.25
CA THR A 62 28.93 2.67 22.63
C THR A 62 28.41 3.39 21.39
N ILE A 63 27.09 3.36 21.22
CA ILE A 63 26.35 4.12 20.22
C ILE A 63 25.51 5.14 20.98
N SER A 64 25.58 6.43 20.63
CA SER A 64 24.80 7.45 21.31
C SER A 64 24.56 8.66 20.43
N ALA A 65 23.38 9.26 20.56
CA ALA A 65 23.04 10.53 19.92
C ALA A 65 22.24 11.41 20.90
N ASP A 66 22.30 12.72 20.69
CA ASP A 66 21.52 13.71 21.47
C ASP A 66 20.05 13.78 21.01
N GLU A 67 19.75 13.21 19.84
CA GLU A 67 18.39 13.09 19.29
C GLU A 67 17.62 11.96 19.96
N ASP A 68 16.38 12.24 20.34
CA ASP A 68 15.47 11.21 20.85
C ASP A 68 15.18 10.17 19.79
N LEU A 69 15.24 8.91 20.22
CA LEU A 69 14.80 7.80 19.39
C LEU A 69 13.28 7.64 19.54
N PRO A 70 12.52 7.47 18.44
CA PRO A 70 11.12 7.05 18.56
C PRO A 70 10.97 5.72 19.31
N ASP A 71 9.78 5.49 19.84
CA ASP A 71 9.42 4.17 20.36
C ASP A 71 9.11 3.23 19.21
N GLY A 72 9.57 1.98 19.28
CA GLY A 72 9.45 1.08 18.13
C GLY A 72 10.32 -0.17 18.20
N GLN A 73 10.48 -0.80 17.04
CA GLN A 73 11.38 -1.93 16.83
C GLN A 73 12.69 -1.44 16.22
N TYR A 74 13.80 -1.95 16.74
CA TYR A 74 15.14 -1.69 16.23
C TYR A 74 15.90 -3.01 16.16
N LEU A 75 17.06 -2.99 15.51
CA LEU A 75 17.93 -4.15 15.48
C LEU A 75 19.39 -3.79 15.63
N ILE A 76 20.14 -4.72 16.20
CA ILE A 76 21.60 -4.74 16.17
C ILE A 76 22.01 -5.81 15.17
N TYR A 77 22.84 -5.42 14.21
CA TYR A 77 23.41 -6.33 13.22
C TYR A 77 24.92 -6.38 13.34
N MET A 78 25.48 -7.58 13.32
CA MET A 78 26.92 -7.82 13.29
C MET A 78 27.26 -9.10 12.50
N LYS A 79 28.42 -9.08 11.84
CA LYS A 79 28.90 -10.24 11.08
C LYS A 79 29.27 -11.42 12.01
N PRO A 80 29.17 -12.69 11.57
CA PRO A 80 28.78 -13.10 10.22
C PRO A 80 27.30 -12.87 9.90
N ASP A 81 26.33 -13.06 10.81
CA ASP A 81 24.89 -12.78 10.56
C ASP A 81 24.09 -12.71 11.88
N ILE A 82 24.67 -12.16 12.95
CA ILE A 82 23.95 -12.02 14.23
C ILE A 82 23.02 -10.81 14.13
N VAL A 83 21.72 -11.05 14.25
CA VAL A 83 20.65 -10.04 14.33
C VAL A 83 19.97 -10.17 15.67
N LEU A 84 19.88 -9.07 16.41
CA LEU A 84 19.13 -8.98 17.67
C LEU A 84 18.07 -7.90 17.57
N ASP A 85 16.80 -8.30 17.64
CA ASP A 85 15.67 -7.38 17.72
C ASP A 85 15.61 -6.70 19.09
N LEU A 86 15.29 -5.42 19.08
CA LEU A 86 15.11 -4.57 20.25
C LEU A 86 13.73 -3.92 20.20
N LEU A 87 13.02 -3.96 21.32
CA LEU A 87 11.79 -3.18 21.52
C LEU A 87 12.12 -2.04 22.46
N LEU A 88 12.14 -0.82 21.93
CA LEU A 88 12.53 0.36 22.69
C LEU A 88 11.29 1.21 22.95
N SER A 89 11.02 1.51 24.21
CA SER A 89 9.89 2.34 24.63
C SER A 89 10.27 3.26 25.81
N GLY A 90 9.59 4.41 25.92
CA GLY A 90 9.74 5.36 27.02
C GLY A 90 10.91 6.37 26.87
N ASP A 91 10.93 7.35 27.78
CA ASP A 91 11.72 8.58 27.63
C ASP A 91 13.24 8.41 27.83
N LYS A 92 13.68 7.36 28.53
CA LYS A 92 15.10 7.18 28.86
C LYS A 92 15.66 5.89 28.24
N LYS A 93 16.51 6.04 27.23
CA LYS A 93 17.11 4.93 26.46
C LYS A 93 18.60 4.75 26.77
N ASP A 94 18.91 4.62 28.07
CA ASP A 94 20.22 4.16 28.54
C ASP A 94 20.23 2.64 28.61
N ILE A 95 20.70 2.00 27.53
CA ILE A 95 20.59 0.57 27.30
C ILE A 95 21.98 -0.07 27.40
N LYS A 96 22.08 -1.18 28.12
CA LYS A 96 23.30 -2.00 28.15
C LYS A 96 22.99 -3.39 27.66
N ILE A 97 23.74 -3.84 26.66
CA ILE A 97 23.56 -5.14 26.03
C ILE A 97 24.85 -5.92 26.16
N ASN A 98 24.76 -7.11 26.74
CA ASN A 98 25.86 -8.05 26.82
C ASN A 98 25.51 -9.29 26.00
N ILE A 99 26.36 -9.58 25.01
CA ILE A 99 26.22 -10.68 24.05
C ILE A 99 27.42 -11.60 24.27
N PRO A 100 27.33 -12.56 25.19
CA PRO A 100 28.37 -13.55 25.39
C PRO A 100 28.40 -14.54 24.21
N HIS A 101 29.36 -15.46 24.19
CA HIS A 101 29.46 -16.49 23.15
C HIS A 101 28.14 -17.28 22.93
N ASN A 102 27.36 -17.50 23.98
CA ASN A 102 26.05 -18.12 23.87
C ASN A 102 24.96 -17.05 23.74
N LEU A 103 24.36 -16.93 22.55
CA LEU A 103 23.29 -15.96 22.28
C LEU A 103 22.06 -16.15 23.18
N GLN A 104 21.80 -17.34 23.72
CA GLN A 104 20.73 -17.57 24.70
C GLN A 104 21.01 -16.94 26.08
N LYS A 105 22.26 -16.52 26.33
CA LYS A 105 22.67 -15.83 27.56
C LYS A 105 22.84 -14.32 27.33
N CYS A 106 22.31 -13.77 26.24
CA CYS A 106 22.26 -12.34 26.07
C CYS A 106 21.48 -11.69 27.20
N THR A 107 21.99 -10.58 27.72
CA THR A 107 21.32 -9.82 28.77
C THR A 107 21.18 -8.37 28.36
N ILE A 108 20.07 -7.76 28.74
CA ILE A 108 19.81 -6.35 28.51
C ILE A 108 19.38 -5.66 29.81
N GLU A 109 19.93 -4.48 30.04
CA GLU A 109 19.50 -3.53 31.07
C GLU A 109 18.97 -2.27 30.39
N GLY A 110 18.02 -1.59 31.02
CA GLY A 110 17.47 -0.32 30.51
C GLY A 110 16.34 -0.45 29.50
N SER A 111 16.00 -1.66 29.03
CA SER A 111 14.75 -1.92 28.27
C SER A 111 14.05 -3.18 28.79
N ASN A 112 12.89 -2.98 29.42
CA ASN A 112 12.05 -4.08 29.88
C ASN A 112 11.41 -4.83 28.71
N ASP A 113 10.95 -4.12 27.68
CA ASP A 113 10.28 -4.72 26.52
C ASP A 113 11.22 -5.62 25.70
N THR A 114 12.46 -5.20 25.47
CA THR A 114 13.45 -6.05 24.82
C THR A 114 13.79 -7.28 25.67
N ARG A 115 13.91 -7.12 26.99
CA ARG A 115 14.17 -8.24 27.91
C ARG A 115 13.06 -9.30 27.79
N LEU A 116 11.81 -8.85 27.75
CA LEU A 116 10.65 -9.73 27.55
C LEU A 116 10.67 -10.38 26.16
N LEU A 117 10.99 -9.63 25.10
CA LEU A 117 11.10 -10.16 23.75
C LEU A 117 12.14 -11.30 23.67
N TRP A 118 13.31 -11.10 24.26
CA TRP A 118 14.38 -12.11 24.24
C TRP A 118 14.03 -13.33 25.08
N GLN A 119 13.37 -13.14 26.22
CA GLN A 119 12.86 -14.25 27.03
C GLN A 119 11.84 -15.08 26.25
N TYR A 120 10.85 -14.43 25.64
CA TYR A 120 9.86 -15.06 24.76
C TYR A 120 10.50 -15.84 23.61
N ALA A 121 11.50 -15.24 22.95
CA ALA A 121 12.23 -15.89 21.86
C ALA A 121 12.98 -17.14 22.34
N ALA A 122 13.62 -17.07 23.52
CA ALA A 122 14.33 -18.20 24.12
C ALA A 122 13.38 -19.34 24.53
N ASP A 123 12.24 -19.00 25.16
CA ASP A 123 11.26 -19.98 25.65
C ASP A 123 10.62 -20.76 24.49
N LEU A 124 10.41 -20.12 23.35
CA LEU A 124 9.82 -20.74 22.17
C LEU A 124 10.82 -21.28 21.15
N GLN A 125 12.13 -21.09 21.36
CA GLN A 125 13.13 -21.43 20.35
C GLN A 125 12.99 -22.89 19.89
N LYS A 126 12.97 -23.83 20.83
CA LYS A 126 12.89 -25.25 20.52
C LYS A 126 11.58 -25.63 19.83
N ASP A 127 10.46 -25.09 20.32
CA ASP A 127 9.14 -25.35 19.76
C ASP A 127 9.03 -24.83 18.31
N LYS A 128 9.60 -23.65 18.01
CA LYS A 128 9.63 -23.10 16.65
C LYS A 128 10.54 -23.90 15.71
N GLU A 129 11.73 -24.29 16.17
CA GLU A 129 12.62 -25.16 15.40
C GLU A 129 11.95 -26.51 15.05
N ASP A 130 11.26 -27.12 16.01
CA ASP A 130 10.52 -28.37 15.80
C ASP A 130 9.32 -28.18 14.87
N LEU A 131 8.63 -27.04 14.96
CA LEU A 131 7.51 -26.69 14.06
C LEU A 131 7.98 -26.52 12.62
N ASP A 132 9.11 -25.85 12.39
CA ASP A 132 9.70 -25.65 11.06
C ASP A 132 10.15 -26.98 10.45
N GLN A 133 10.76 -27.87 11.25
CA GLN A 133 11.09 -29.23 10.81
C GLN A 133 9.83 -30.02 10.41
N LEU A 134 8.76 -29.96 11.21
CA LEU A 134 7.49 -30.60 10.88
C LEU A 134 6.89 -30.05 9.59
N LYS A 135 6.96 -28.73 9.37
CA LYS A 135 6.50 -28.08 8.14
C LYS A 135 7.27 -28.58 6.92
N GLN A 136 8.60 -28.61 6.98
CA GLN A 136 9.45 -29.12 5.90
C GLN A 136 9.15 -30.59 5.58
N LEU A 137 8.95 -31.43 6.62
CA LEU A 137 8.56 -32.82 6.39
C LEU A 137 7.22 -32.92 5.67
N LEU A 138 6.23 -32.08 6.03
CA LEU A 138 4.90 -32.08 5.42
C LEU A 138 4.89 -31.65 3.95
N GLU A 139 5.91 -30.92 3.48
CA GLU A 139 6.07 -30.51 2.07
C GLU A 139 6.49 -31.66 1.15
N ASP A 140 6.96 -32.79 1.70
CA ASP A 140 7.34 -33.96 0.90
C ASP A 140 6.12 -34.59 0.19
N SER A 141 6.13 -34.54 -1.15
CA SER A 141 5.07 -35.12 -1.99
C SER A 141 5.01 -36.65 -1.93
N ALA A 142 6.08 -37.33 -1.50
CA ALA A 142 6.16 -38.79 -1.40
C ALA A 142 5.59 -39.36 -0.08
N LEU A 143 5.16 -38.50 0.86
CA LEU A 143 4.55 -38.91 2.11
C LEU A 143 3.26 -39.71 1.91
N SER A 144 3.20 -40.91 2.51
CA SER A 144 1.95 -41.66 2.63
C SER A 144 0.87 -40.87 3.40
N ASP A 145 -0.40 -41.06 3.05
CA ASP A 145 -1.54 -40.38 3.68
C ASP A 145 -1.57 -40.54 5.21
N ASN A 146 -1.29 -41.76 5.70
CA ASN A 146 -1.25 -42.04 7.13
C ASN A 146 -0.14 -41.24 7.83
N LYS A 147 1.04 -41.16 7.22
CA LYS A 147 2.16 -40.41 7.80
C LYS A 147 1.91 -38.90 7.75
N ARG A 148 1.34 -38.41 6.65
CA ARG A 148 0.93 -37.01 6.50
C ARG A 148 -0.05 -36.63 7.63
N LYS A 149 -1.09 -37.44 7.86
CA LYS A 149 -2.06 -37.21 8.95
C LYS A 149 -1.41 -37.19 10.34
N GLU A 150 -0.47 -38.09 10.62
CA GLU A 150 0.27 -38.12 11.87
C GLU A 150 1.10 -36.83 12.07
N LEU A 151 1.84 -36.41 11.04
CA LEU A 151 2.65 -35.20 11.07
C LEU A 151 1.79 -33.93 11.21
N SER A 152 0.66 -33.85 10.49
CA SER A 152 -0.29 -32.72 10.62
C SER A 152 -0.86 -32.61 12.04
N LEU A 153 -1.17 -33.73 12.69
CA LEU A 153 -1.62 -33.72 14.09
C LEU A 153 -0.54 -33.21 15.06
N LYS A 154 0.72 -33.59 14.85
CA LYS A 154 1.85 -33.06 15.66
C LYS A 154 2.08 -31.58 15.41
N TYR A 155 2.05 -31.17 14.14
CA TYR A 155 2.19 -29.79 13.72
C TYR A 155 1.11 -28.92 14.36
N ASN A 156 -0.17 -29.29 14.23
CA ASN A 156 -1.29 -28.52 14.79
C ASN A 156 -1.18 -28.40 16.32
N ARG A 157 -0.86 -29.48 17.04
CA ARG A 157 -0.69 -29.43 18.50
C ARG A 157 0.44 -28.50 18.93
N LEU A 158 1.57 -28.52 18.21
CA LEU A 158 2.71 -27.66 18.51
C LEU A 158 2.40 -26.20 18.17
N PHE A 159 1.71 -25.97 17.05
CA PHE A 159 1.20 -24.66 16.66
C PHE A 159 0.26 -24.09 17.73
N ASP A 160 -0.74 -24.87 18.17
CA ASP A 160 -1.69 -24.47 19.22
C ASP A 160 -0.99 -24.16 20.55
N LYS A 161 0.05 -24.94 20.89
CA LYS A 161 0.89 -24.70 22.08
C LYS A 161 1.61 -23.35 21.98
N ILE A 162 2.25 -23.06 20.85
CA ILE A 162 2.95 -21.79 20.60
C ILE A 162 1.99 -20.61 20.66
N ILE A 163 0.82 -20.73 20.02
CA ILE A 163 -0.22 -19.69 20.02
C ILE A 163 -0.74 -19.44 21.44
N SER A 164 -1.04 -20.51 22.19
CA SER A 164 -1.51 -20.39 23.58
C SER A 164 -0.48 -19.72 24.49
N HIS A 165 0.80 -20.07 24.32
CA HIS A 165 1.90 -19.42 25.05
C HIS A 165 2.00 -17.93 24.70
N THR A 166 1.93 -17.59 23.42
CA THR A 166 1.97 -16.21 22.93
C THR A 166 0.84 -15.36 23.54
N TYR A 167 -0.40 -15.85 23.54
CA TYR A 167 -1.52 -15.13 24.15
C TYR A 167 -1.41 -15.02 25.68
N SER A 168 -0.86 -16.03 26.35
CA SER A 168 -0.56 -15.97 27.78
C SER A 168 0.44 -14.85 28.11
N ASP A 169 1.50 -14.70 27.30
CA ASP A 169 2.49 -13.64 27.47
C ASP A 169 1.92 -12.26 27.19
N ILE A 170 1.06 -12.13 26.16
CA ILE A 170 0.35 -10.88 25.85
C ILE A 170 -0.52 -10.45 27.03
N ASP A 171 -1.34 -11.36 27.59
CA ASP A 171 -2.23 -11.03 28.72
C ASP A 171 -1.44 -10.70 29.99
N THR A 172 -0.40 -11.48 30.29
CA THR A 172 0.45 -11.29 31.48
C THR A 172 1.19 -9.96 31.46
N HIS A 173 1.61 -9.49 30.27
CA HIS A 173 2.40 -8.26 30.12
C HIS A 173 1.58 -7.12 29.50
N LYS A 174 0.25 -7.14 29.65
CA LYS A 174 -0.64 -6.12 29.10
C LYS A 174 -0.22 -4.70 29.51
N GLY A 175 -0.22 -3.78 28.54
CA GLY A 175 0.20 -2.39 28.72
C GLY A 175 1.69 -2.13 28.44
N THR A 176 2.49 -3.18 28.23
CA THR A 176 3.87 -3.05 27.74
C THR A 176 3.91 -2.87 26.22
N TRP A 177 5.00 -2.34 25.68
CA TRP A 177 5.23 -2.34 24.23
C TRP A 177 5.41 -3.77 23.73
N PHE A 178 6.08 -4.64 24.47
CA PHE A 178 6.21 -6.07 24.16
C PHE A 178 4.85 -6.75 23.88
N ALA A 179 3.88 -6.63 24.80
CA ALA A 179 2.56 -7.25 24.60
C ALA A 179 1.81 -6.63 23.40
N THR A 180 1.92 -5.32 23.21
CA THR A 180 1.28 -4.61 22.08
C THR A 180 1.90 -5.05 20.74
N TYR A 181 3.22 -5.17 20.68
CA TYR A 181 3.97 -5.66 19.53
C TYR A 181 3.59 -7.09 19.17
N LEU A 182 3.56 -7.99 20.15
CA LEU A 182 3.16 -9.39 19.93
C LEU A 182 1.71 -9.53 19.50
N GLN A 183 0.79 -8.74 20.06
CA GLN A 183 -0.61 -8.72 19.62
C GLN A 183 -0.70 -8.28 18.15
N GLY A 184 0.03 -7.22 17.76
CA GLY A 184 0.03 -6.74 16.37
C GLY A 184 0.61 -7.72 15.35
N LEU A 185 1.42 -8.68 15.78
CA LEU A 185 1.90 -9.78 14.92
C LEU A 185 0.85 -10.89 14.72
N GLN A 186 -0.23 -10.92 15.50
CA GLN A 186 -1.26 -11.95 15.39
C GLN A 186 -2.22 -11.63 14.25
N SER A 187 -2.57 -12.64 13.45
CA SER A 187 -3.62 -12.52 12.45
C SER A 187 -5.01 -12.63 13.08
N VAL A 188 -5.93 -11.78 12.64
CA VAL A 188 -7.34 -11.88 13.02
C VAL A 188 -7.95 -13.13 12.40
N GLN A 189 -8.60 -13.95 13.24
CA GLN A 189 -9.22 -15.19 12.81
C GLN A 189 -10.66 -14.91 12.35
N PRO A 190 -11.03 -15.30 11.12
CA PRO A 190 -12.42 -15.17 10.67
C PRO A 190 -13.35 -16.16 11.41
N PRO A 191 -14.67 -15.94 11.38
CA PRO A 191 -15.64 -16.75 12.14
C PRO A 191 -15.75 -18.22 11.70
N HIS A 192 -15.41 -18.55 10.45
CA HIS A 192 -15.54 -19.91 9.90
C HIS A 192 -14.20 -20.48 9.41
N ILE A 193 -13.56 -21.38 10.16
CA ILE A 193 -12.26 -21.99 9.79
C ILE A 193 -12.33 -23.52 9.89
N PRO A 194 -12.21 -24.27 8.77
CA PRO A 194 -12.35 -23.81 7.38
C PRO A 194 -13.81 -23.48 7.04
N PRO A 195 -14.08 -22.59 6.07
CA PRO A 195 -15.44 -22.36 5.58
C PRO A 195 -15.97 -23.63 4.90
N LYS A 196 -17.21 -24.01 5.22
CA LYS A 196 -17.88 -25.22 4.73
C LYS A 196 -18.78 -24.96 3.52
N SER A 197 -19.09 -23.70 3.25
CA SER A 197 -19.89 -23.28 2.10
C SER A 197 -19.36 -21.98 1.49
N ARG A 198 -19.90 -21.64 0.32
CA ARG A 198 -19.59 -20.36 -0.36
C ARG A 198 -20.06 -19.17 0.47
N GLU A 199 -21.20 -19.30 1.15
CA GLU A 199 -21.74 -18.26 2.04
C GLU A 199 -20.82 -18.01 3.23
N GLU A 200 -20.29 -19.07 3.86
CA GLU A 200 -19.31 -18.92 4.95
C GLU A 200 -18.00 -18.29 4.45
N ALA A 201 -17.55 -18.63 3.24
CA ALA A 201 -16.37 -18.02 2.64
C ALA A 201 -16.57 -16.51 2.38
N ILE A 202 -17.72 -16.12 1.83
CA ILE A 202 -18.08 -14.70 1.63
C ILE A 202 -18.21 -13.98 2.97
N ALA A 203 -18.80 -14.61 3.99
CA ALA A 203 -18.90 -14.03 5.33
C ALA A 203 -17.52 -13.76 5.94
N ASN A 204 -16.56 -14.67 5.73
CA ASN A 204 -15.17 -14.47 6.17
C ASN A 204 -14.50 -13.31 5.42
N GLU A 205 -14.68 -13.19 4.10
CA GLU A 205 -14.12 -12.09 3.29
C GLU A 205 -14.65 -10.74 3.78
N VAL A 206 -15.96 -10.63 3.97
CA VAL A 206 -16.62 -9.42 4.48
C VAL A 206 -16.13 -9.09 5.89
N TYR A 207 -16.01 -10.09 6.77
CA TYR A 207 -15.51 -9.89 8.13
C TYR A 207 -14.07 -9.37 8.11
N LEU A 208 -13.18 -10.02 7.37
CA LEU A 208 -11.77 -9.63 7.34
C LEU A 208 -11.58 -8.22 6.78
N LYS A 209 -12.38 -7.79 5.80
CA LYS A 209 -12.33 -6.41 5.30
C LYS A 209 -12.48 -5.35 6.40
N ASP A 210 -13.35 -5.59 7.38
CA ASP A 210 -13.62 -4.63 8.45
C ASP A 210 -12.74 -4.83 9.69
N HIS A 211 -12.30 -6.07 9.94
CA HIS A 211 -11.63 -6.48 11.18
C HIS A 211 -10.14 -6.76 11.04
N TYR A 212 -9.55 -6.64 9.83
CA TYR A 212 -8.16 -7.03 9.55
C TYR A 212 -7.13 -6.46 10.54
N PHE A 213 -7.33 -5.20 10.96
CA PHE A 213 -6.40 -4.49 11.84
C PHE A 213 -6.80 -4.52 13.32
N ASP A 214 -7.79 -5.32 13.75
CA ASP A 214 -8.31 -5.31 15.14
C ASP A 214 -7.25 -5.64 16.20
N ASN A 215 -6.18 -6.32 15.82
CA ASN A 215 -5.08 -6.69 16.71
C ASN A 215 -4.03 -5.58 16.90
N LEU A 216 -4.14 -4.45 16.20
CA LEU A 216 -3.24 -3.31 16.39
C LEU A 216 -3.97 -1.98 16.31
N SER A 217 -3.37 -0.93 16.86
CA SER A 217 -3.92 0.41 16.75
C SER A 217 -3.25 1.17 15.60
N LEU A 218 -4.05 1.59 14.62
CA LEU A 218 -3.57 2.43 13.51
C LEU A 218 -3.21 3.87 13.95
N THR A 219 -3.52 4.25 15.20
CA THR A 219 -3.12 5.53 15.79
C THR A 219 -1.91 5.41 16.70
N ASP A 220 -1.31 4.22 16.84
CA ASP A 220 -0.10 4.02 17.62
C ASP A 220 1.14 4.18 16.72
N PRO A 221 1.92 5.26 16.89
CA PRO A 221 3.03 5.57 15.99
C PRO A 221 4.16 4.54 16.02
N ARG A 222 4.24 3.72 17.08
CA ARG A 222 5.30 2.71 17.24
C ARG A 222 5.28 1.66 16.14
N PHE A 223 4.11 1.34 15.59
CA PHE A 223 3.99 0.38 14.49
C PHE A 223 4.66 0.85 13.20
N TRP A 224 4.79 2.15 12.97
CA TRP A 224 5.52 2.67 11.80
C TRP A 224 7.01 2.40 11.84
N GLU A 225 7.54 2.04 13.00
CA GLU A 225 8.93 1.69 13.23
C GLU A 225 9.12 0.17 13.34
N THR A 226 8.12 -0.65 12.96
CA THR A 226 8.25 -2.12 12.96
C THR A 226 8.56 -2.68 11.57
N SER A 227 9.09 -3.89 11.55
CA SER A 227 9.40 -4.61 10.32
C SER A 227 8.17 -5.08 9.54
N PHE A 228 6.99 -5.09 10.16
CA PHE A 228 5.82 -5.81 9.65
C PHE A 228 4.63 -4.91 9.29
N PHE A 229 4.52 -3.70 9.83
CA PHE A 229 3.30 -2.90 9.66
C PHE A 229 3.02 -2.53 8.20
N SER A 230 4.04 -2.12 7.44
CA SER A 230 3.90 -1.89 6.00
C SER A 230 3.47 -3.13 5.24
N LEU A 231 3.98 -4.31 5.63
CA LEU A 231 3.62 -5.58 5.00
C LEU A 231 2.15 -5.94 5.27
N LEU A 232 1.62 -5.62 6.46
CA LEU A 232 0.19 -5.80 6.76
C LEU A 232 -0.69 -4.86 5.92
N ILE A 233 -0.27 -3.62 5.70
CA ILE A 233 -0.99 -2.71 4.81
C ILE A 233 -1.01 -3.28 3.39
N ASP A 234 0.12 -3.76 2.89
CA ASP A 234 0.23 -4.32 1.55
C ASP A 234 -0.60 -5.61 1.42
N ASP A 235 -0.56 -6.51 2.40
CA ASP A 235 -1.37 -7.73 2.43
C ASP A 235 -2.88 -7.42 2.44
N TYR A 236 -3.31 -6.43 3.22
CA TYR A 236 -4.68 -5.97 3.23
C TYR A 236 -5.16 -5.56 1.82
N PHE A 237 -4.39 -4.74 1.10
CA PHE A 237 -4.78 -4.33 -0.25
C PHE A 237 -4.68 -5.44 -1.29
N ASN A 238 -3.69 -6.34 -1.17
CA ASN A 238 -3.40 -7.36 -2.17
C ASN A 238 -4.21 -8.66 -2.00
N ASN A 239 -4.67 -8.95 -0.79
CA ASN A 239 -5.27 -10.25 -0.46
C ASN A 239 -6.65 -10.15 0.20
N ILE A 240 -7.01 -9.00 0.78
CA ILE A 240 -8.29 -8.81 1.48
C ILE A 240 -9.26 -7.95 0.66
N ILE A 241 -8.76 -6.93 -0.03
CA ILE A 241 -9.59 -5.99 -0.77
C ILE A 241 -9.74 -6.42 -2.22
N ARG A 242 -10.98 -6.36 -2.73
CA ARG A 242 -11.26 -6.59 -4.15
C ARG A 242 -10.48 -5.59 -5.00
N HIS A 243 -9.76 -6.08 -6.02
CA HIS A 243 -8.86 -5.27 -6.85
C HIS A 243 -9.57 -4.44 -7.94
N ASP A 244 -10.79 -3.97 -7.68
CA ASP A 244 -11.42 -2.96 -8.53
C ASP A 244 -11.12 -1.55 -8.00
N PRO A 245 -11.09 -0.53 -8.89
CA PRO A 245 -10.71 0.83 -8.53
C PRO A 245 -11.50 1.42 -7.36
N ASP A 246 -12.82 1.18 -7.30
CA ASP A 246 -13.68 1.77 -6.28
C ASP A 246 -13.49 1.11 -4.91
N SER A 247 -13.34 -0.22 -4.86
CA SER A 247 -13.05 -0.91 -3.59
C SER A 247 -11.70 -0.48 -3.02
N LEU A 248 -10.67 -0.38 -3.85
CA LEU A 248 -9.33 0.07 -3.45
C LEU A 248 -9.36 1.52 -2.94
N ALA A 249 -10.04 2.42 -3.66
CA ALA A 249 -10.15 3.82 -3.28
C ALA A 249 -10.88 4.01 -1.94
N ASN A 250 -12.00 3.30 -1.75
CA ASN A 250 -12.75 3.36 -0.50
C ASN A 250 -11.99 2.73 0.67
N ALA A 251 -11.29 1.61 0.45
CA ALA A 251 -10.46 0.97 1.47
C ALA A 251 -9.29 1.88 1.89
N ALA A 252 -8.63 2.54 0.94
CA ALA A 252 -7.57 3.51 1.23
C ALA A 252 -8.07 4.70 2.03
N SER A 253 -9.20 5.31 1.62
CA SER A 253 -9.78 6.41 2.37
C SER A 253 -10.18 5.99 3.78
N ARG A 254 -10.82 4.83 3.94
CA ARG A 254 -11.15 4.29 5.27
C ARG A 254 -9.91 4.11 6.15
N LEU A 255 -8.83 3.55 5.61
CA LEU A 255 -7.61 3.30 6.39
C LEU A 255 -6.98 4.61 6.87
N VAL A 256 -6.98 5.66 6.04
CA VAL A 256 -6.58 7.01 6.47
C VAL A 256 -7.52 7.55 7.55
N ALA A 257 -8.83 7.39 7.41
CA ALA A 257 -9.80 7.84 8.43
C ALA A 257 -9.52 7.21 9.81
N MET A 258 -9.18 5.92 9.84
CA MET A 258 -8.88 5.19 11.09
C MET A 258 -7.62 5.70 11.83
N THR A 259 -6.80 6.53 11.18
CA THR A 259 -5.61 7.14 11.79
C THR A 259 -5.86 8.54 12.38
N GLN A 260 -7.05 9.12 12.21
CA GLN A 260 -7.38 10.51 12.58
C GLN A 260 -7.29 10.87 14.07
N GLY A 261 -6.86 9.94 14.94
CA GLY A 261 -6.53 10.21 16.35
C GLY A 261 -5.05 10.53 16.61
N ASN A 262 -4.17 10.43 15.60
CA ASN A 262 -2.75 10.69 15.75
C ASN A 262 -2.18 11.32 14.46
N GLU A 263 -1.69 12.55 14.55
CA GLU A 263 -1.23 13.33 13.39
C GLU A 263 -0.08 12.66 12.63
N LEU A 264 0.88 12.05 13.34
CA LEU A 264 2.00 11.34 12.72
C LEU A 264 1.50 10.12 11.91
N CYS A 265 0.60 9.33 12.50
CA CYS A 265 0.02 8.17 11.83
C CYS A 265 -0.83 8.57 10.62
N PHE A 266 -1.63 9.63 10.76
CA PHE A 266 -2.41 10.21 9.68
C PHE A 266 -1.54 10.65 8.52
N ASN A 267 -0.50 11.45 8.79
CA ASN A 267 0.40 11.93 7.75
C ASN A 267 1.16 10.78 7.09
N LYS A 268 1.69 9.82 7.85
CA LYS A 268 2.40 8.66 7.29
C LYS A 268 1.48 7.77 6.43
N MET A 269 0.26 7.50 6.88
CA MET A 269 -0.72 6.69 6.14
C MET A 269 -1.14 7.38 4.85
N LEU A 270 -1.54 8.65 4.93
CA LEU A 270 -1.95 9.42 3.76
C LEU A 270 -0.81 9.54 2.75
N MET A 271 0.40 9.93 3.18
CA MET A 271 1.56 9.98 2.28
C MET A 271 1.81 8.64 1.60
N ARG A 272 1.81 7.54 2.36
CA ARG A 272 2.08 6.20 1.82
C ARG A 272 1.07 5.85 0.72
N LEU A 273 -0.22 5.88 1.05
CA LEU A 273 -1.26 5.44 0.11
C LEU A 273 -1.39 6.39 -1.09
N PHE A 274 -1.26 7.69 -0.86
CA PHE A 274 -1.31 8.70 -1.92
C PHE A 274 -0.14 8.55 -2.90
N ASN A 275 1.09 8.39 -2.40
CA ASN A 275 2.27 8.19 -3.23
C ASN A 275 2.25 6.83 -3.94
N ASN A 276 1.79 5.76 -3.28
CA ASN A 276 1.67 4.45 -3.91
C ASN A 276 0.66 4.49 -5.07
N ALA A 277 -0.47 5.17 -4.89
CA ALA A 277 -1.46 5.35 -5.95
C ALA A 277 -0.91 6.21 -7.11
N ALA A 278 -0.21 7.31 -6.80
CA ALA A 278 0.38 8.21 -7.79
C ALA A 278 1.44 7.54 -8.69
N HIS A 279 2.24 6.61 -8.14
CA HIS A 279 3.30 5.93 -8.87
C HIS A 279 2.89 4.56 -9.43
N SER A 280 1.65 4.13 -9.20
CA SER A 280 1.18 2.83 -9.67
C SER A 280 1.06 2.80 -11.19
N LYS A 281 1.43 1.67 -11.77
CA LYS A 281 1.22 1.36 -13.19
C LYS A 281 -0.06 0.57 -13.44
N VAL A 282 -0.80 0.25 -12.38
CA VAL A 282 -2.07 -0.48 -12.45
C VAL A 282 -3.17 0.51 -12.83
N MET A 283 -3.90 0.19 -13.91
CA MET A 283 -5.01 1.01 -14.40
C MET A 283 -6.11 1.14 -13.35
N GLY A 284 -6.62 2.35 -13.14
CA GLY A 284 -7.68 2.64 -12.17
C GLY A 284 -7.16 3.05 -10.79
N MET A 285 -5.85 2.96 -10.52
CA MET A 285 -5.27 3.46 -9.26
C MET A 285 -5.38 4.99 -9.11
N GLU A 286 -5.63 5.72 -10.20
CA GLU A 286 -5.99 7.13 -10.15
C GLU A 286 -7.28 7.37 -9.36
N ASN A 287 -8.19 6.39 -9.24
CA ASN A 287 -9.38 6.50 -8.39
C ASN A 287 -8.97 6.61 -6.92
N THR A 288 -8.03 5.77 -6.47
CA THR A 288 -7.48 5.82 -5.11
C THR A 288 -6.79 7.15 -4.84
N TRP A 289 -5.94 7.59 -5.76
CA TRP A 289 -5.25 8.87 -5.65
C TRP A 289 -6.25 10.04 -5.56
N ALA A 290 -7.24 10.07 -6.45
CA ALA A 290 -8.25 11.12 -6.51
C ALA A 290 -9.13 11.14 -5.26
N LYS A 291 -9.58 9.97 -4.78
CA LYS A 291 -10.39 9.85 -3.56
C LYS A 291 -9.66 10.39 -2.34
N LEU A 292 -8.36 10.08 -2.21
CA LEU A 292 -7.54 10.60 -1.13
C LEU A 292 -7.32 12.12 -1.24
N ALA A 293 -7.15 12.65 -2.46
CA ALA A 293 -7.07 14.09 -2.68
C ALA A 293 -8.37 14.81 -2.27
N GLU A 294 -9.51 14.28 -2.71
CA GLU A 294 -10.86 14.77 -2.40
C GLU A 294 -11.12 14.77 -0.89
N ASP A 295 -10.87 13.66 -0.20
CA ASP A 295 -11.24 13.49 1.21
C ASP A 295 -10.30 14.20 2.19
N TYR A 296 -9.03 14.37 1.81
CA TYR A 296 -7.99 14.78 2.74
C TYR A 296 -7.15 15.97 2.31
N ILE A 297 -7.01 16.28 1.02
CA ILE A 297 -6.05 17.30 0.56
C ILE A 297 -6.73 18.62 0.19
N PHE A 298 -7.79 18.61 -0.61
CA PHE A 298 -8.32 19.85 -1.21
C PHE A 298 -8.84 20.87 -0.20
N GLU A 299 -9.50 20.42 0.86
CA GLU A 299 -10.16 21.30 1.84
C GLU A 299 -9.46 21.33 3.20
N LYS A 300 -8.31 20.65 3.36
CA LYS A 300 -7.59 20.57 4.63
C LYS A 300 -6.21 21.19 4.52
N ASP A 301 -5.77 21.81 5.60
CA ASP A 301 -4.39 22.25 5.71
C ASP A 301 -3.54 21.09 6.22
N ILE A 302 -2.72 20.54 5.32
CA ILE A 302 -1.80 19.44 5.61
C ILE A 302 -0.39 20.01 5.66
N ALA A 303 0.29 19.86 6.80
CA ALA A 303 1.57 20.49 7.08
C ALA A 303 2.68 20.18 6.06
N TRP A 304 2.62 19.03 5.38
CA TRP A 304 3.60 18.60 4.38
C TRP A 304 3.19 18.90 2.93
N ILE A 305 2.06 19.58 2.70
CA ILE A 305 1.59 20.01 1.37
C ILE A 305 1.58 21.53 1.30
N ASP A 306 2.59 22.10 0.64
CA ASP A 306 2.65 23.53 0.35
C ASP A 306 1.67 23.95 -0.77
N SER A 307 1.55 25.25 -1.01
CA SER A 307 0.63 25.80 -2.02
C SER A 307 0.97 25.33 -3.44
N THR A 308 2.26 25.19 -3.77
CA THR A 308 2.73 24.75 -5.09
C THR A 308 2.37 23.28 -5.31
N GLN A 309 2.58 22.45 -4.30
CA GLN A 309 2.19 21.04 -4.31
C GLN A 309 0.68 20.90 -4.44
N ARG A 310 -0.09 21.73 -3.74
CA ARG A 310 -1.56 21.72 -3.83
C ARG A 310 -2.05 22.11 -5.22
N GLU A 311 -1.49 23.15 -5.82
CA GLU A 311 -1.81 23.56 -7.20
C GLU A 311 -1.48 22.44 -8.20
N ASN A 312 -0.34 21.78 -8.05
CA ASN A 312 0.03 20.64 -8.90
C ASN A 312 -0.95 19.47 -8.74
N ILE A 313 -1.35 19.13 -7.52
CA ILE A 313 -2.35 18.07 -7.28
C ILE A 313 -3.69 18.45 -7.90
N GLN A 314 -4.14 19.71 -7.78
CA GLN A 314 -5.36 20.18 -8.41
C GLN A 314 -5.29 20.12 -9.94
N ALA A 315 -4.16 20.48 -10.53
CA ALA A 315 -3.95 20.41 -11.97
C ALA A 315 -3.97 18.97 -12.50
N GLU A 316 -3.32 18.02 -11.81
CA GLU A 316 -3.37 16.60 -12.18
C GLU A 316 -4.77 16.01 -11.96
N TYR A 317 -5.47 16.38 -10.88
CA TYR A 317 -6.84 15.97 -10.63
C TYR A 317 -7.77 16.44 -11.74
N ALA A 318 -7.60 17.68 -12.20
CA ALA A 318 -8.46 18.27 -13.23
C ALA A 318 -8.45 17.46 -14.54
N LYS A 319 -7.34 16.78 -14.86
CA LYS A 319 -7.20 15.90 -16.04
C LYS A 319 -8.03 14.63 -15.91
N ILE A 320 -8.17 14.10 -14.70
CA ILE A 320 -8.81 12.79 -14.47
C ILE A 320 -10.23 12.86 -13.95
N GLN A 321 -10.67 14.01 -13.43
CA GLN A 321 -11.93 14.17 -12.68
C GLN A 321 -13.19 13.68 -13.43
N TYR A 322 -13.16 13.63 -14.77
CA TYR A 322 -14.28 13.24 -15.63
C TYR A 322 -14.11 11.89 -16.36
N ASN A 323 -12.95 11.23 -16.23
CA ASN A 323 -12.62 10.04 -17.03
C ASN A 323 -11.95 8.91 -16.24
N ARG A 324 -12.21 8.83 -14.94
CA ARG A 324 -11.76 7.70 -14.11
C ARG A 324 -12.46 6.41 -14.51
N ILE A 325 -11.78 5.29 -14.32
CA ILE A 325 -12.40 3.96 -14.50
C ILE A 325 -13.64 3.85 -13.60
N GLY A 326 -14.73 3.29 -14.12
CA GLY A 326 -16.02 3.16 -13.44
C GLY A 326 -16.97 4.35 -13.63
N MET A 327 -16.47 5.53 -14.03
CA MET A 327 -17.32 6.69 -14.30
C MET A 327 -18.10 6.52 -15.61
N LEU A 328 -19.32 7.04 -15.66
CA LEU A 328 -20.04 7.26 -16.91
C LEU A 328 -19.27 8.24 -17.79
N ALA A 329 -19.04 7.86 -19.04
CA ALA A 329 -18.33 8.68 -20.00
C ALA A 329 -19.15 9.94 -20.34
N HIS A 330 -18.48 11.08 -20.50
CA HIS A 330 -19.13 12.34 -20.88
C HIS A 330 -19.60 12.27 -22.33
N ASP A 331 -20.86 12.59 -22.62
CA ASP A 331 -21.32 12.52 -24.02
C ASP A 331 -20.62 13.56 -24.91
N LEU A 332 -20.27 13.17 -26.13
CA LEU A 332 -19.68 14.08 -27.12
C LEU A 332 -20.62 14.13 -28.32
N THR A 333 -21.02 15.33 -28.74
CA THR A 333 -21.71 15.51 -30.03
C THR A 333 -20.66 15.77 -31.11
N LEU A 334 -20.61 14.89 -32.10
CA LEU A 334 -19.54 14.84 -33.11
C LEU A 334 -20.14 14.80 -34.52
N ASP A 335 -19.47 15.45 -35.47
CA ASP A 335 -19.91 15.53 -36.86
C ASP A 335 -19.48 14.26 -37.62
N LEU A 336 -20.39 13.71 -38.43
CA LEU A 336 -20.16 12.55 -39.30
C LEU A 336 -19.61 13.00 -40.67
N LEU A 337 -18.98 12.07 -41.40
CA LEU A 337 -18.46 12.35 -42.75
C LEU A 337 -19.53 12.85 -43.73
N ASP A 338 -20.76 12.32 -43.62
CA ASP A 338 -21.89 12.66 -44.50
C ASP A 338 -22.64 13.95 -44.11
N GLY A 339 -22.18 14.66 -43.07
CA GLY A 339 -22.76 15.92 -42.60
C GLY A 339 -23.86 15.76 -41.55
N GLY A 340 -24.13 14.55 -41.05
CA GLY A 340 -24.93 14.32 -39.85
C GLY A 340 -24.15 14.53 -38.54
N GLN A 341 -24.81 14.28 -37.41
CA GLN A 341 -24.16 14.25 -36.09
C GLN A 341 -24.41 12.91 -35.40
N THR A 342 -23.47 12.52 -34.54
CA THR A 342 -23.57 11.35 -33.68
C THR A 342 -23.20 11.71 -32.24
N SER A 343 -23.51 10.83 -31.30
CA SER A 343 -23.04 10.93 -29.92
C SER A 343 -22.69 9.57 -29.34
N ILE A 344 -21.94 9.56 -28.23
CA ILE A 344 -21.50 8.34 -27.55
C ILE A 344 -22.69 7.54 -27.04
N TYR A 345 -23.74 8.22 -26.57
CA TYR A 345 -24.96 7.55 -26.11
C TYR A 345 -25.96 7.26 -27.25
N GLY A 346 -25.79 7.88 -28.42
CA GLY A 346 -26.63 7.66 -29.59
C GLY A 346 -26.35 6.36 -30.35
N VAL A 347 -25.21 5.71 -30.08
CA VAL A 347 -24.80 4.47 -30.74
C VAL A 347 -25.18 3.28 -29.87
N ASP A 348 -25.89 2.30 -30.43
CA ASP A 348 -26.21 1.04 -29.73
C ASP A 348 -25.05 0.04 -29.87
N ALA A 349 -24.46 -0.35 -28.74
CA ALA A 349 -23.31 -1.25 -28.67
C ALA A 349 -23.15 -1.81 -27.24
N ASN A 350 -22.81 -3.10 -27.13
CA ASN A 350 -22.47 -3.74 -25.86
C ASN A 350 -21.15 -3.22 -25.30
N TYR A 351 -20.20 -2.92 -26.19
CA TYR A 351 -18.94 -2.25 -25.85
C TYR A 351 -18.61 -1.22 -26.90
N MET A 352 -18.09 -0.08 -26.47
CA MET A 352 -17.73 1.01 -27.37
C MET A 352 -16.28 1.40 -27.19
N VAL A 353 -15.55 1.43 -28.29
CA VAL A 353 -14.18 1.93 -28.32
C VAL A 353 -14.20 3.36 -28.82
N LEU A 354 -13.68 4.29 -28.03
CA LEU A 354 -13.39 5.65 -28.50
C LEU A 354 -11.93 5.70 -28.93
N TYR A 355 -11.70 6.01 -30.19
CA TYR A 355 -10.36 6.12 -30.77
C TYR A 355 -10.10 7.55 -31.21
N PHE A 356 -9.39 8.32 -30.37
CA PHE A 356 -8.99 9.69 -30.70
C PHE A 356 -7.72 9.67 -31.53
N TYR A 357 -7.76 10.28 -32.72
CA TYR A 357 -6.63 10.27 -33.65
C TYR A 357 -6.50 11.55 -34.45
N ASP A 358 -5.26 11.85 -34.87
CA ASP A 358 -4.97 12.88 -35.87
C ASP A 358 -4.43 12.19 -37.14
N PRO A 359 -5.06 12.37 -38.31
CA PRO A 359 -4.59 11.86 -39.60
C PRO A 359 -3.14 12.19 -39.96
N THR A 360 -2.62 13.31 -39.45
CA THR A 360 -1.25 13.80 -39.69
C THR A 360 -0.23 13.21 -38.70
N CYS A 361 -0.69 12.53 -37.64
CA CYS A 361 0.18 11.84 -36.69
C CYS A 361 0.74 10.54 -37.30
N GLY A 362 2.06 10.41 -37.28
CA GLY A 362 2.76 9.23 -37.81
C GLY A 362 2.36 7.92 -37.13
N HIS A 363 2.14 7.94 -35.81
CA HIS A 363 1.65 6.77 -35.07
C HIS A 363 0.20 6.43 -35.41
N CYS A 364 -0.69 7.42 -35.53
CA CYS A 364 -2.10 7.20 -35.89
C CYS A 364 -2.23 6.56 -37.30
N SER A 365 -1.34 6.91 -38.22
CA SER A 365 -1.31 6.34 -39.58
C SER A 365 -1.00 4.84 -39.62
N ILE A 366 -0.37 4.30 -38.57
CA ILE A 366 -0.05 2.88 -38.40
C ILE A 366 -1.13 2.20 -37.53
N GLU A 367 -1.49 2.82 -36.41
CA GLU A 367 -2.43 2.26 -35.44
C GLU A 367 -3.86 2.16 -35.98
N ALA A 368 -4.36 3.14 -36.76
CA ALA A 368 -5.74 3.10 -37.23
C ALA A 368 -6.05 1.87 -38.12
N PRO A 369 -5.22 1.52 -39.13
CA PRO A 369 -5.39 0.27 -39.87
C PRO A 369 -5.27 -0.99 -39.01
N LEU A 370 -4.35 -1.03 -38.05
CA LEU A 370 -4.17 -2.18 -37.16
C LEU A 370 -5.40 -2.39 -36.27
N LEU A 371 -5.86 -1.34 -35.60
CA LEU A 371 -7.07 -1.36 -34.79
C LEU A 371 -8.29 -1.79 -35.62
N HIS A 372 -8.39 -1.34 -36.86
CA HIS A 372 -9.48 -1.75 -37.74
C HIS A 372 -9.38 -3.24 -38.14
N ASP A 373 -8.21 -3.66 -38.63
CA ASP A 373 -8.03 -4.98 -39.23
C ASP A 373 -7.94 -6.11 -38.21
N GLU A 374 -7.23 -5.90 -37.11
CA GLU A 374 -6.95 -6.92 -36.09
C GLU A 374 -8.01 -6.93 -34.97
N PHE A 375 -8.57 -5.77 -34.63
CA PHE A 375 -9.57 -5.64 -33.56
C PHE A 375 -11.00 -5.50 -34.10
N TYR A 376 -11.31 -4.45 -34.85
CA TYR A 376 -12.70 -4.13 -35.20
C TYR A 376 -13.36 -5.24 -36.03
N LYS A 377 -12.70 -5.73 -37.08
CA LYS A 377 -13.22 -6.85 -37.89
C LYS A 377 -13.47 -8.13 -37.07
N LYS A 378 -12.66 -8.36 -36.03
CA LYS A 378 -12.78 -9.54 -35.15
C LYS A 378 -13.98 -9.43 -34.21
N TYR A 379 -14.26 -8.24 -33.67
CA TYR A 379 -15.26 -8.06 -32.59
C TYR A 379 -16.55 -7.32 -33.01
N LYS A 380 -16.65 -6.76 -34.22
CA LYS A 380 -17.88 -6.06 -34.67
C LYS A 380 -19.14 -6.92 -34.54
N SER A 381 -19.03 -8.20 -34.90
CA SER A 381 -20.17 -9.15 -34.83
C SER A 381 -20.54 -9.58 -33.42
N THR A 382 -19.75 -9.22 -32.40
CA THR A 382 -20.01 -9.55 -30.99
C THR A 382 -20.65 -8.40 -30.21
N GLY A 383 -21.02 -7.31 -30.90
CA GLY A 383 -21.65 -6.13 -30.30
C GLY A 383 -20.65 -5.08 -29.83
N VAL A 384 -19.42 -5.11 -30.36
CA VAL A 384 -18.44 -4.03 -30.22
C VAL A 384 -18.61 -3.04 -31.36
N GLU A 385 -18.56 -1.75 -31.06
CA GLU A 385 -18.49 -0.69 -32.06
C GLU A 385 -17.28 0.22 -31.81
N VAL A 386 -16.71 0.78 -32.87
CA VAL A 386 -15.58 1.73 -32.79
C VAL A 386 -16.04 3.10 -33.28
N MET A 387 -15.88 4.11 -32.43
CA MET A 387 -16.01 5.52 -32.76
C MET A 387 -14.61 6.11 -32.97
N ALA A 388 -14.21 6.24 -34.23
CA ALA A 388 -12.96 6.88 -34.64
C ALA A 388 -13.16 8.40 -34.71
N ILE A 389 -12.61 9.09 -33.72
CA ILE A 389 -12.79 10.52 -33.45
C ILE A 389 -11.56 11.27 -33.98
N ASN A 390 -11.72 11.93 -35.12
CA ASN A 390 -10.69 12.82 -35.67
C ASN A 390 -10.62 14.12 -34.85
N VAL A 391 -9.42 14.46 -34.39
CA VAL A 391 -9.14 15.70 -33.63
C VAL A 391 -8.55 16.81 -34.50
N ASN A 392 -8.32 16.57 -35.79
CA ASN A 392 -7.76 17.55 -36.71
C ASN A 392 -8.86 18.49 -37.29
N HIS A 393 -8.54 19.77 -37.45
CA HIS A 393 -9.48 20.80 -37.93
C HIS A 393 -9.65 20.85 -39.44
N ASP A 394 -8.76 20.21 -40.19
CA ASP A 394 -8.91 20.15 -41.63
C ASP A 394 -9.74 18.93 -42.02
N LYS A 395 -11.03 19.18 -42.30
CA LYS A 395 -11.97 18.17 -42.77
C LYS A 395 -11.45 17.43 -44.01
N THR A 396 -10.73 18.10 -44.90
CA THR A 396 -10.19 17.50 -46.13
C THR A 396 -9.13 16.45 -45.81
N ILE A 397 -8.21 16.79 -44.89
CA ILE A 397 -7.16 15.87 -44.42
C ILE A 397 -7.79 14.62 -43.79
N TRP A 398 -8.86 14.81 -43.02
CA TRP A 398 -9.60 13.71 -42.40
C TRP A 398 -10.28 12.80 -43.43
N GLU A 399 -11.04 13.37 -44.37
CA GLU A 399 -11.71 12.65 -45.45
C GLU A 399 -10.71 11.86 -46.30
N ASP A 400 -9.62 12.51 -46.73
CA ASP A 400 -8.54 11.89 -47.50
C ASP A 400 -7.87 10.75 -46.74
N PHE A 401 -7.73 10.85 -45.42
CA PHE A 401 -7.16 9.78 -44.62
C PHE A 401 -8.08 8.56 -44.58
N VAL A 402 -9.37 8.76 -44.32
CA VAL A 402 -10.37 7.69 -44.26
C VAL A 402 -10.45 6.97 -45.61
N GLU A 403 -10.49 7.71 -46.72
CA GLU A 403 -10.54 7.14 -48.07
C GLU A 403 -9.26 6.36 -48.40
N ARG A 404 -8.08 6.97 -48.22
CA ARG A 404 -6.79 6.31 -48.54
C ARG A 404 -6.55 5.06 -47.72
N LYS A 405 -6.93 5.07 -46.43
CA LYS A 405 -6.77 3.93 -45.53
C LYS A 405 -7.94 2.93 -45.62
N LYS A 406 -9.01 3.27 -46.34
CA LYS A 406 -10.22 2.45 -46.55
C LYS A 406 -10.93 2.07 -45.25
N LEU A 407 -11.04 3.02 -44.32
CA LEU A 407 -11.59 2.82 -42.98
C LEU A 407 -13.04 3.31 -42.89
N THR A 408 -13.94 2.79 -43.72
CA THR A 408 -15.29 3.38 -43.91
C THR A 408 -16.43 2.66 -43.19
N ASP A 409 -16.18 1.52 -42.55
CA ASP A 409 -17.21 0.62 -42.01
C ASP A 409 -17.35 0.66 -40.48
N TRP A 410 -16.51 1.42 -39.77
CA TRP A 410 -16.71 1.89 -38.39
C TRP A 410 -17.26 3.33 -38.36
N ILE A 411 -17.57 3.85 -37.17
CA ILE A 411 -18.10 5.21 -37.03
C ILE A 411 -16.96 6.22 -37.12
N ASN A 412 -16.82 6.87 -38.26
CA ASN A 412 -15.93 8.02 -38.42
C ASN A 412 -16.68 9.30 -38.02
N CYS A 413 -16.14 10.02 -37.04
CA CYS A 413 -16.67 11.30 -36.61
C CYS A 413 -15.53 12.27 -36.24
N ALA A 414 -15.86 13.55 -36.10
CA ALA A 414 -14.88 14.59 -35.79
C ALA A 414 -15.48 15.70 -34.92
N ASP A 415 -14.60 16.40 -34.20
CA ASP A 415 -14.92 17.67 -33.56
C ASP A 415 -14.09 18.79 -34.19
N VAL A 416 -14.37 19.09 -35.46
CA VAL A 416 -13.61 20.06 -36.27
C VAL A 416 -13.61 21.46 -35.64
N ASP A 417 -14.71 21.83 -34.98
CA ASP A 417 -14.92 23.14 -34.36
C ASP A 417 -14.61 23.18 -32.84
N TYR A 418 -14.10 22.10 -32.25
CA TYR A 418 -13.80 21.99 -30.82
C TYR A 418 -15.00 22.22 -29.87
N LYS A 419 -16.22 21.97 -30.34
CA LYS A 419 -17.46 22.22 -29.58
C LYS A 419 -17.65 21.21 -28.45
N SER A 420 -17.10 20.00 -28.59
CA SER A 420 -17.31 18.91 -27.63
C SER A 420 -16.42 19.01 -26.38
N GLN A 421 -15.34 19.81 -26.44
CA GLN A 421 -14.34 19.93 -25.37
C GLN A 421 -13.74 18.58 -24.96
N TYR A 422 -13.61 17.64 -25.91
CA TYR A 422 -13.14 16.28 -25.67
C TYR A 422 -11.83 16.23 -24.86
N TRP A 423 -10.92 17.19 -25.02
CA TRP A 423 -9.64 17.22 -24.30
C TRP A 423 -9.82 17.38 -22.79
N MET A 424 -10.85 18.11 -22.34
CA MET A 424 -11.14 18.32 -20.93
C MET A 424 -11.77 17.06 -20.30
N PHE A 425 -12.68 16.42 -21.03
CA PHE A 425 -13.41 15.27 -20.51
C PHE A 425 -12.63 13.97 -20.63
N TYR A 426 -11.83 13.79 -21.68
CA TYR A 426 -11.11 12.54 -21.97
C TYR A 426 -9.58 12.67 -21.87
N ASP A 427 -9.07 13.78 -21.33
CA ASP A 427 -7.63 14.02 -21.14
C ASP A 427 -6.80 13.67 -22.39
N VAL A 428 -7.32 14.09 -23.55
CA VAL A 428 -6.70 13.85 -24.86
C VAL A 428 -5.58 14.86 -25.06
N SER A 429 -4.48 14.64 -24.36
CA SER A 429 -3.26 15.46 -24.44
C SER A 429 -2.32 15.02 -25.57
N GLY A 430 -2.65 13.93 -26.27
CA GLY A 430 -1.88 13.37 -27.38
C GLY A 430 -2.64 12.24 -28.07
N THR A 431 -2.26 11.94 -29.31
CA THR A 431 -2.89 10.91 -30.16
C THR A 431 -1.85 9.92 -30.70
N PRO A 432 -2.19 8.63 -30.86
CA PRO A 432 -3.52 8.04 -30.65
C PRO A 432 -3.87 7.81 -29.17
N MET A 433 -5.17 7.79 -28.86
CA MET A 433 -5.67 7.46 -27.52
C MET A 433 -6.93 6.62 -27.60
N LEU A 434 -6.97 5.52 -26.84
CA LEU A 434 -8.09 4.58 -26.81
C LEU A 434 -8.78 4.57 -25.44
N TYR A 435 -10.11 4.57 -25.47
CA TYR A 435 -10.98 4.26 -24.34
C TYR A 435 -11.88 3.08 -24.68
N LEU A 436 -12.19 2.25 -23.69
CA LEU A 436 -13.19 1.20 -23.80
C LEU A 436 -14.31 1.48 -22.81
N LEU A 437 -15.53 1.50 -23.32
CA LEU A 437 -16.74 1.70 -22.55
C LEU A 437 -17.59 0.43 -22.56
N ASP A 438 -18.30 0.18 -21.47
CA ASP A 438 -19.31 -0.87 -21.41
C ASP A 438 -20.66 -0.44 -22.03
N LYS A 439 -21.67 -1.31 -21.89
CA LYS A 439 -23.03 -1.10 -22.40
C LYS A 439 -23.72 0.12 -21.80
N GLU A 440 -23.38 0.49 -20.57
CA GLU A 440 -23.90 1.68 -19.88
C GLU A 440 -23.05 2.92 -20.16
N ARG A 441 -22.02 2.80 -20.99
CA ARG A 441 -21.00 3.83 -21.25
C ARG A 441 -20.14 4.15 -20.03
N LYS A 442 -19.99 3.22 -19.08
CA LYS A 442 -18.96 3.35 -18.05
C LYS A 442 -17.60 3.08 -18.66
N ILE A 443 -16.61 3.87 -18.29
CA ILE A 443 -15.23 3.71 -18.71
C ILE A 443 -14.67 2.48 -18.00
N ILE A 444 -14.36 1.42 -18.75
CA ILE A 444 -13.78 0.19 -18.20
C ILE A 444 -12.30 0.04 -18.52
N ALA A 445 -11.81 0.77 -19.54
CA ALA A 445 -10.38 0.97 -19.76
C ALA A 445 -10.10 2.31 -20.46
N LYS A 446 -8.89 2.85 -20.25
CA LYS A 446 -8.47 4.13 -20.84
C LYS A 446 -6.98 4.15 -21.14
N LYS A 447 -6.60 4.97 -22.12
CA LYS A 447 -5.20 5.17 -22.56
C LYS A 447 -4.46 3.86 -22.82
N ILE A 448 -5.16 2.91 -23.43
CA ILE A 448 -4.66 1.57 -23.74
C ILE A 448 -4.10 1.51 -25.16
N THR A 449 -3.27 0.51 -25.43
CA THR A 449 -2.86 0.12 -26.78
C THR A 449 -3.89 -0.82 -27.42
N GLU A 450 -3.81 -0.99 -28.74
CA GLU A 450 -4.61 -1.97 -29.48
C GLU A 450 -4.42 -3.39 -28.93
N LYS A 451 -3.18 -3.81 -28.65
CA LYS A 451 -2.89 -5.09 -28.00
C LYS A 451 -3.59 -5.25 -26.65
N GLN A 452 -3.50 -4.25 -25.76
CA GLN A 452 -4.16 -4.30 -24.46
C GLN A 452 -5.68 -4.37 -24.60
N LEU A 453 -6.24 -3.66 -25.58
CA LEU A 453 -7.66 -3.72 -25.90
C LEU A 453 -8.08 -5.13 -26.33
N ILE A 454 -7.29 -5.82 -27.17
CA ILE A 454 -7.52 -7.23 -27.52
C ILE A 454 -7.48 -8.11 -26.26
N ASP A 455 -6.42 -8.00 -25.46
CA ASP A 455 -6.26 -8.81 -24.23
C ASP A 455 -7.48 -8.64 -23.28
N ILE A 456 -7.98 -7.40 -23.13
CA ILE A 456 -9.17 -7.10 -22.34
C ILE A 456 -10.42 -7.78 -22.93
N MET A 457 -10.65 -7.66 -24.24
CA MET A 457 -11.82 -8.26 -24.87
C MET A 457 -11.78 -9.79 -24.84
N GLU A 458 -10.60 -10.40 -24.97
CA GLU A 458 -10.44 -11.85 -24.83
C GLU A 458 -10.82 -12.33 -23.43
N ASN A 459 -10.40 -11.62 -22.38
CA ASN A 459 -10.81 -11.93 -21.01
C ASN A 459 -12.33 -11.81 -20.83
N ILE A 460 -12.94 -10.72 -21.32
CA ILE A 460 -14.40 -10.49 -21.27
C ILE A 460 -15.18 -11.64 -21.91
N TYR A 461 -14.79 -12.07 -23.12
CA TYR A 461 -15.52 -13.12 -23.84
C TYR A 461 -15.16 -14.54 -23.41
N SER A 462 -14.01 -14.74 -22.77
CA SER A 462 -13.62 -16.06 -22.22
C SER A 462 -14.30 -16.38 -20.89
N GLY A 463 -14.94 -15.40 -20.25
CA GLY A 463 -15.67 -15.57 -18.98
C GLY A 463 -14.76 -15.85 -17.78
N ASN A 464 -13.50 -15.40 -17.84
CA ASN A 464 -12.52 -15.51 -16.74
C ASN A 464 -12.50 -14.25 -15.89
#